data_AF-A0A7X7MLB0-F1
#
_entry.id   AF-A0A7X7MLB0-F1
#
_cell.length_a   1.000
_cell.length_b   1.000
_cell.length_c   1.000
_cell.angle_alpha   90.00
_cell.angle_beta   90.00
_cell.angle_gamma   90.00
#
_symmetry.space_group_name_H-M   'P 1'
#
loop_
_entity.id
_entity.type
_entity.pdbx_description
1 polymer ?
#
loop_
_entity_poly.entity_id
_entity_poly.type
_entity_poly.pdbx_seq_one_letter_code
_entity_poly.pdbx_strand_id
1 'polypeptide(L)'
;MSKTLPVILLLCLTVFSSLPAQEENIDIWDNTPLGPTVPLEPVGPPRVNRELKSNRVSSNLTGAPLLLAENGQARAAIVIPAKSDEQQYLAAERAAKLLQGKVLASSQATLPIVHESENSPCTLEGGKLRVRVGNEVFDYAVLIGEHPMSARNGITSQDLPEEGFLLKVSGNVLSIVGDHNSAVYAVVDLLEQYGFRSLWPGELGTVVPKLPVFALQPVQISDAPALNQRWMRSADTYTPRAWNLPPARQDWFTPEELGPHDDFGDRPLQGLYNLKFAPRHMQHWAPAKADWSLWHRLGGTRLVRAGHSFKYVWAKYGQEHLDYFALLKNGTRHPLPKAKPDRVQLCFSNPAVIEAVANDRIELLRSGRPVVSLSPSDGGS
;
A
#
# COMPACT_ATOMS: atom_id res chain seq x y z
N MET A 1 64.01 56.65 -24.45
CA MET A 1 63.27 57.80 -24.99
C MET A 1 62.13 57.28 -25.84
N SER A 2 60.95 57.81 -25.55
CA SER A 2 59.65 57.53 -26.16
C SER A 2 59.68 57.58 -27.69
N LYS A 3 59.00 56.63 -28.34
CA LYS A 3 58.49 56.81 -29.70
C LYS A 3 56.97 56.70 -29.63
N THR A 4 56.33 57.85 -29.53
CA THR A 4 54.97 58.08 -29.99
C THR A 4 54.99 58.15 -31.51
N LEU A 5 54.17 57.35 -32.19
CA LEU A 5 53.70 57.65 -33.53
C LEU A 5 52.19 57.36 -33.63
N PRO A 6 51.45 58.15 -34.43
CA PRO A 6 50.03 58.37 -34.27
C PRO A 6 49.17 57.38 -35.08
N VAL A 7 47.91 57.41 -34.68
CA VAL A 7 46.72 56.80 -35.30
C VAL A 7 46.72 56.97 -36.82
N ILE A 8 46.72 55.83 -37.53
CA ILE A 8 46.08 55.70 -38.84
C ILE A 8 45.08 54.54 -38.73
N LEU A 9 43.83 54.90 -39.00
CA LEU A 9 42.66 54.06 -39.11
C LEU A 9 42.87 53.05 -40.25
N LEU A 10 43.00 51.76 -39.94
CA LEU A 10 42.86 50.68 -40.91
C LEU A 10 41.69 49.81 -40.49
N LEU A 11 40.61 49.85 -41.28
CA LEU A 11 39.54 48.86 -41.24
C LEU A 11 40.15 47.48 -41.52
N CYS A 12 40.34 46.67 -40.49
CA CYS A 12 40.43 45.22 -40.63
C CYS A 12 39.18 44.62 -40.00
N LEU A 13 38.24 44.25 -40.86
CA LEU A 13 37.22 43.25 -40.59
C LEU A 13 37.90 42.03 -39.98
N THR A 14 37.82 41.89 -38.66
CA THR A 14 38.09 40.61 -38.01
C THR A 14 36.89 39.73 -38.32
N VAL A 15 37.08 38.81 -39.25
CA VAL A 15 36.25 37.61 -39.35
C VAL A 15 36.47 36.86 -38.04
N PHE A 16 35.66 37.17 -37.03
CA PHE A 16 35.35 36.18 -36.02
C PHE A 16 34.58 35.10 -36.77
N SER A 17 35.31 34.07 -37.21
CA SER A 17 34.72 32.77 -37.39
C SER A 17 34.19 32.38 -36.00
N SER A 18 32.93 32.75 -35.73
CA SER A 18 32.12 32.05 -34.76
C SER A 18 32.24 30.59 -35.16
N LEU A 19 32.96 29.81 -34.36
CA LEU A 19 32.70 28.38 -34.29
C LEU A 19 31.17 28.28 -34.24
N PRO A 20 30.52 27.58 -35.19
CA PRO A 20 29.09 27.39 -35.07
C PRO A 20 28.88 26.84 -33.67
N ALA A 21 27.98 27.46 -32.91
CA ALA A 21 27.47 26.85 -31.71
C ALA A 21 27.22 25.40 -32.10
N GLN A 22 27.89 24.47 -31.43
CA GLN A 22 27.52 23.08 -31.50
C GLN A 22 26.08 23.10 -31.01
N GLU A 23 25.12 23.22 -31.93
CA GLU A 23 23.73 22.94 -31.69
C GLU A 23 23.80 21.53 -31.13
N GLU A 24 23.74 21.47 -29.80
CA GLU A 24 23.44 20.24 -29.12
C GLU A 24 22.26 19.70 -29.89
N ASN A 25 22.43 18.54 -30.55
CA ASN A 25 21.32 17.69 -30.88
C ASN A 25 20.67 17.38 -29.53
N ILE A 26 19.85 18.32 -29.06
CA ILE A 26 18.81 18.07 -28.10
C ILE A 26 17.98 17.07 -28.87
N ASP A 27 18.16 15.80 -28.52
CA ASP A 27 17.28 14.74 -28.94
C ASP A 27 15.91 15.18 -28.43
N ILE A 28 15.16 15.89 -29.28
CA ILE A 28 13.78 16.20 -29.04
C ILE A 28 13.18 14.81 -29.07
N TRP A 29 12.93 14.25 -27.89
CA TRP A 29 12.05 13.12 -27.74
C TRP A 29 10.70 13.60 -28.24
N ASP A 30 10.52 13.51 -29.55
CA ASP A 30 9.28 13.78 -30.22
C ASP A 30 8.38 12.64 -29.76
N ASN A 31 7.65 12.88 -28.67
CA ASN A 31 6.61 11.98 -28.20
C ASN A 31 5.47 12.04 -29.22
N THR A 32 5.73 11.62 -30.46
CA THR A 32 4.70 11.39 -31.45
C THR A 32 3.89 10.21 -30.90
N PRO A 33 2.66 10.44 -30.43
CA PRO A 33 1.82 9.32 -30.05
C PRO A 33 1.72 8.43 -31.30
N LEU A 34 1.89 7.12 -31.13
CA LEU A 34 1.91 6.14 -32.22
C LEU A 34 0.69 6.24 -33.15
N GLY A 35 -0.36 6.96 -32.74
CA GLY A 35 -1.54 7.19 -33.53
C GLY A 35 -2.38 5.90 -33.62
N PRO A 36 -3.63 6.01 -34.08
CA PRO A 36 -4.53 4.86 -34.16
C PRO A 36 -4.11 3.83 -35.22
N THR A 37 -3.08 4.14 -36.03
CA THR A 37 -2.70 3.39 -37.23
C THR A 37 -1.36 2.66 -37.12
N VAL A 38 -0.57 2.87 -36.06
CA VAL A 38 0.63 2.04 -35.85
C VAL A 38 0.19 0.65 -35.40
N PRO A 39 0.58 -0.41 -36.14
CA PRO A 39 0.35 -1.78 -35.72
C PRO A 39 1.03 -1.99 -34.36
N LEU A 40 0.23 -2.26 -33.32
CA LEU A 40 0.78 -2.79 -32.08
C LEU A 40 1.32 -4.18 -32.43
N GLU A 41 2.64 -4.38 -32.30
CA GLU A 41 3.16 -5.74 -32.36
C GLU A 41 2.40 -6.58 -31.33
N PRO A 42 1.97 -7.80 -31.69
CA PRO A 42 1.32 -8.68 -30.73
C PRO A 42 2.28 -8.85 -29.55
N VAL A 43 1.89 -8.34 -28.39
CA VAL A 43 2.62 -8.61 -27.16
C VAL A 43 2.54 -10.12 -26.98
N GLY A 44 3.65 -10.81 -27.24
CA GLY A 44 3.75 -12.24 -26.96
C GLY A 44 3.39 -12.50 -25.49
N PRO A 45 3.04 -13.74 -25.12
CA PRO A 45 2.75 -14.04 -23.73
C PRO A 45 3.90 -13.56 -22.84
N PRO A 46 3.61 -12.93 -21.69
CA PRO A 46 4.65 -12.40 -20.82
C PRO A 46 5.64 -13.51 -20.46
N ARG A 47 6.93 -13.20 -20.49
CA ARG A 47 7.98 -14.14 -20.11
C ARG A 47 7.81 -14.52 -18.63
N VAL A 48 7.43 -15.76 -18.37
CA VAL A 48 7.34 -16.30 -17.01
C VAL A 48 8.75 -16.71 -16.55
N ASN A 49 9.42 -15.86 -15.78
CA ASN A 49 10.76 -16.16 -15.24
C ASN A 49 10.72 -17.27 -14.18
N ARG A 50 9.61 -17.37 -13.42
CA ARG A 50 9.36 -18.39 -12.41
C ARG A 50 7.86 -18.57 -12.25
N GLU A 51 7.42 -19.82 -12.21
CA GLU A 51 6.03 -20.14 -11.86
C GLU A 51 5.79 -19.83 -10.38
N LEU A 52 4.79 -18.99 -10.10
CA LEU A 52 4.31 -18.73 -8.75
C LEU A 52 3.19 -19.71 -8.45
N LYS A 53 3.47 -20.71 -7.60
CA LYS A 53 2.45 -21.63 -7.12
C LYS A 53 1.49 -20.89 -6.20
N SER A 54 0.20 -21.10 -6.39
CA SER A 54 -0.83 -20.61 -5.47
C SER A 54 -0.72 -21.32 -4.12
N ASN A 55 -0.71 -20.57 -3.03
CA ASN A 55 -0.84 -21.10 -1.68
C ASN A 55 -2.32 -21.34 -1.31
N ARG A 56 -3.25 -20.80 -2.09
CA ARG A 56 -4.69 -20.96 -1.89
C ARG A 56 -5.09 -22.41 -2.13
N VAL A 57 -5.62 -23.04 -1.09
CA VAL A 57 -6.25 -24.37 -1.12
C VAL A 57 -7.75 -24.19 -0.91
N SER A 58 -8.56 -24.87 -1.71
CA SER A 58 -10.01 -24.83 -1.62
C SER A 58 -10.58 -26.23 -1.76
N SER A 59 -11.46 -26.60 -0.84
CA SER A 59 -12.16 -27.88 -0.85
C SER A 59 -13.65 -27.66 -0.63
N ASN A 60 -14.47 -28.10 -1.58
CA ASN A 60 -15.93 -28.09 -1.40
C ASN A 60 -16.31 -29.07 -0.29
N LEU A 61 -17.26 -28.67 0.54
CA LEU A 61 -17.82 -29.52 1.59
C LEU A 61 -19.24 -29.93 1.21
N THR A 62 -19.75 -30.98 1.84
CA THR A 62 -21.15 -31.40 1.69
C THR A 62 -22.03 -30.69 2.70
N GLY A 63 -23.21 -30.23 2.30
CA GLY A 63 -24.18 -29.64 3.22
C GLY A 63 -25.15 -28.69 2.52
N ALA A 64 -26.12 -28.18 3.28
CA ALA A 64 -26.96 -27.10 2.82
C ALA A 64 -26.20 -25.76 2.84
N PRO A 65 -26.52 -24.82 1.93
CA PRO A 65 -25.94 -23.48 1.96
C PRO A 65 -26.28 -22.73 3.26
N LEU A 66 -25.35 -21.89 3.72
CA LEU A 66 -25.55 -20.97 4.85
C LEU A 66 -26.15 -19.67 4.34
N LEU A 67 -27.30 -19.24 4.88
CA LEU A 67 -27.93 -17.99 4.46
C LEU A 67 -27.39 -16.82 5.28
N LEU A 68 -26.74 -15.86 4.61
CA LEU A 68 -26.42 -14.57 5.22
C LEU A 68 -27.65 -13.67 5.22
N ALA A 69 -28.32 -13.58 4.07
CA ALA A 69 -29.47 -12.70 3.88
C ALA A 69 -30.47 -13.29 2.88
N GLU A 70 -31.74 -12.92 3.04
CA GLU A 70 -32.82 -13.30 2.15
C GLU A 70 -33.87 -12.18 2.09
N ASN A 71 -34.15 -11.68 0.90
CA ASN A 71 -35.17 -10.67 0.61
C ASN A 71 -35.10 -9.43 1.53
N GLY A 72 -33.90 -8.87 1.70
CA GLY A 72 -33.68 -7.70 2.57
C GLY A 72 -33.61 -8.02 4.07
N GLN A 73 -33.80 -9.28 4.48
CA GLN A 73 -33.72 -9.69 5.88
C GLN A 73 -32.40 -10.39 6.19
N ALA A 74 -31.82 -10.07 7.35
CA ALA A 74 -30.65 -10.76 7.86
C ALA A 74 -31.05 -12.16 8.35
N ARG A 75 -30.33 -13.18 7.90
CA ARG A 75 -30.51 -14.57 8.33
C ARG A 75 -29.38 -15.04 9.25
N ALA A 76 -28.24 -14.35 9.23
CA ALA A 76 -27.10 -14.59 10.09
C ALA A 76 -26.77 -13.39 10.97
N ALA A 77 -26.06 -13.66 12.07
CA ALA A 77 -25.39 -12.64 12.88
C ALA A 77 -23.88 -12.85 12.85
N ILE A 78 -23.12 -11.75 12.86
CA ILE A 78 -21.65 -11.76 12.94
C ILE A 78 -21.24 -11.69 14.41
N VAL A 79 -20.36 -12.59 14.82
CA VAL A 79 -19.80 -12.66 16.18
C VAL A 79 -18.29 -12.43 16.06
N ILE A 80 -17.78 -11.47 16.83
CA ILE A 80 -16.35 -11.20 16.96
C ILE A 80 -15.89 -11.40 18.41
N PRO A 81 -14.62 -11.78 18.63
CA PRO A 81 -14.11 -12.05 19.97
C PRO A 81 -14.15 -10.81 20.87
N ALA A 82 -14.10 -11.06 22.18
CA ALA A 82 -13.92 -10.01 23.17
C ALA A 82 -12.59 -9.28 22.93
N LYS A 83 -12.50 -8.01 23.33
CA LYS A 83 -11.29 -7.20 23.19
C LYS A 83 -10.22 -7.64 24.22
N SER A 84 -9.59 -8.79 23.99
CA SER A 84 -8.47 -9.33 24.79
C SER A 84 -7.12 -9.01 24.15
N ASP A 85 -7.00 -9.20 22.84
CA ASP A 85 -5.89 -8.75 22.00
C ASP A 85 -6.38 -7.62 21.09
N GLU A 86 -5.78 -6.43 21.22
CA GLU A 86 -6.24 -5.25 20.49
C GLU A 86 -6.05 -5.38 18.97
N GLN A 87 -4.94 -5.98 18.53
CA GLN A 87 -4.63 -6.09 17.11
C GLN A 87 -5.57 -7.08 16.41
N GLN A 88 -5.76 -8.26 16.99
CA GLN A 88 -6.68 -9.27 16.47
C GLN A 88 -8.13 -8.78 16.52
N TYR A 89 -8.52 -8.09 17.60
CA TYR A 89 -9.84 -7.50 17.72
C TYR A 89 -10.10 -6.47 16.61
N LEU A 90 -9.18 -5.54 16.37
CA LEU A 90 -9.32 -4.53 15.32
C LEU A 90 -9.42 -5.15 13.93
N ALA A 91 -8.68 -6.23 13.67
CA ALA A 91 -8.77 -6.95 12.40
C ALA A 91 -10.12 -7.66 12.24
N ALA A 92 -10.60 -8.35 13.27
CA ALA A 92 -11.91 -9.01 13.27
C ALA A 92 -13.05 -7.99 13.08
N GLU A 93 -12.97 -6.84 13.77
CA GLU A 93 -13.94 -5.76 13.64
C GLU A 93 -13.96 -5.18 12.21
N ARG A 94 -12.79 -4.94 11.61
CA ARG A 94 -12.69 -4.48 10.21
C ARG A 94 -13.28 -5.50 9.24
N ALA A 95 -12.98 -6.79 9.41
CA ALA A 95 -13.50 -7.87 8.58
C ALA A 95 -15.03 -8.00 8.72
N ALA A 96 -15.57 -7.88 9.94
CA ALA A 96 -17.00 -7.88 10.22
C ALA A 96 -17.71 -6.71 9.56
N LYS A 97 -17.18 -5.49 9.69
CA LYS A 97 -17.72 -4.27 9.05
C LYS A 97 -17.67 -4.37 7.52
N LEU A 98 -16.57 -4.91 6.96
CA LEU A 98 -16.46 -5.15 5.52
C LEU A 98 -17.55 -6.12 5.03
N LEU A 99 -17.70 -7.27 5.69
CA LEU A 99 -18.71 -8.26 5.32
C LEU A 99 -20.12 -7.69 5.46
N GLN A 100 -20.44 -7.07 6.59
CA GLN A 100 -21.75 -6.44 6.84
C GLN A 100 -22.09 -5.41 5.76
N GLY A 101 -21.16 -4.51 5.45
CA GLY A 101 -21.36 -3.47 4.43
C GLY A 101 -21.61 -4.05 3.03
N LYS A 102 -20.90 -5.14 2.67
CA LYS A 102 -21.08 -5.81 1.37
C LYS A 102 -22.36 -6.64 1.31
N VAL A 103 -22.79 -7.25 2.41
CA VAL A 103 -24.11 -7.89 2.51
C VAL A 103 -25.20 -6.84 2.36
N LEU A 104 -25.15 -5.73 3.10
CA LEU A 104 -26.12 -4.63 2.98
C LEU A 104 -26.22 -4.11 1.54
N ALA A 105 -25.09 -3.82 0.90
CA ALA A 105 -25.07 -3.28 -0.47
C ALA A 105 -25.61 -4.24 -1.54
N SER A 106 -25.47 -5.56 -1.32
CA SER A 106 -25.87 -6.60 -2.28
C SER A 106 -27.29 -7.12 -2.06
N SER A 107 -27.73 -7.24 -0.80
CA SER A 107 -29.00 -7.88 -0.43
C SER A 107 -30.01 -6.97 0.27
N GLN A 108 -29.63 -5.73 0.61
CA GLN A 108 -30.40 -4.78 1.44
C GLN A 108 -30.60 -5.21 2.90
N ALA A 109 -29.91 -6.26 3.35
CA ALA A 109 -29.96 -6.73 4.73
C ALA A 109 -28.74 -6.30 5.53
N THR A 110 -28.94 -5.85 6.77
CA THR A 110 -27.85 -5.56 7.71
C THR A 110 -27.67 -6.72 8.68
N LEU A 111 -26.56 -7.44 8.60
CA LEU A 111 -26.23 -8.47 9.60
C LEU A 111 -25.86 -7.79 10.92
N PRO A 112 -26.47 -8.11 12.07
CA PRO A 112 -26.01 -7.57 13.34
C PRO A 112 -24.59 -8.06 13.66
N ILE A 113 -23.77 -7.17 14.22
CA ILE A 113 -22.44 -7.51 14.76
C ILE A 113 -22.57 -7.54 16.27
N VAL A 114 -22.21 -8.67 16.88
CA VAL A 114 -22.16 -8.85 18.33
C VAL A 114 -20.75 -9.19 18.78
N HIS A 115 -20.41 -8.70 19.96
CA HIS A 115 -19.13 -8.96 20.60
C HIS A 115 -19.33 -10.09 21.62
N GLU A 116 -18.36 -10.99 21.73
CA GLU A 116 -18.33 -11.90 22.87
C GLU A 116 -18.29 -11.11 24.18
N SER A 117 -19.05 -11.60 25.16
CA SER A 117 -19.10 -11.07 26.52
C SER A 117 -19.20 -12.25 27.50
N GLU A 118 -19.19 -11.98 28.81
CA GLU A 118 -19.38 -13.03 29.84
C GLU A 118 -20.64 -13.87 29.60
N ASN A 119 -21.72 -13.25 29.12
CA ASN A 119 -22.88 -13.97 28.59
C ASN A 119 -22.64 -14.26 27.10
N SER A 120 -22.17 -15.47 26.78
CA SER A 120 -21.90 -15.86 25.39
C SER A 120 -23.13 -15.61 24.50
N PRO A 121 -22.99 -14.88 23.37
CA PRO A 121 -24.10 -14.63 22.46
C PRO A 121 -24.51 -15.89 21.68
N CYS A 122 -23.70 -16.96 21.76
CA CYS A 122 -23.91 -18.20 21.03
C CYS A 122 -24.44 -19.32 21.92
N THR A 123 -25.49 -20.01 21.49
CA THR A 123 -26.00 -21.23 22.14
C THR A 123 -26.04 -22.39 21.14
N LEU A 124 -25.78 -23.61 21.60
CA LEU A 124 -25.94 -24.82 20.80
C LEU A 124 -27.31 -25.44 21.09
N GLU A 125 -28.20 -25.43 20.10
CA GLU A 125 -29.56 -25.94 20.22
C GLU A 125 -29.87 -26.88 19.05
N GLY A 126 -30.20 -28.13 19.36
CA GLY A 126 -30.52 -29.14 18.32
C GLY A 126 -29.39 -29.36 17.31
N GLY A 127 -28.12 -29.21 17.72
CA GLY A 127 -26.95 -29.35 16.84
C GLY A 127 -26.67 -28.13 15.96
N LYS A 128 -27.40 -27.03 16.10
CA LYS A 128 -27.16 -25.76 15.39
C LYS A 128 -26.62 -24.71 16.35
N LEU A 129 -25.68 -23.89 15.86
CA LEU A 129 -25.20 -22.72 16.59
C LEU A 129 -26.18 -21.55 16.38
N ARG A 130 -26.89 -21.16 17.44
CA ARG A 130 -27.80 -20.01 17.46
C ARG A 130 -27.06 -18.79 17.97
N VAL A 131 -27.33 -17.62 17.40
CA VAL A 131 -26.79 -16.35 17.87
C VAL A 131 -27.94 -15.47 18.34
N ARG A 132 -27.85 -14.98 19.57
CA ARG A 132 -28.86 -14.10 20.16
C ARG A 132 -28.40 -12.65 20.14
N VAL A 133 -29.24 -11.78 19.59
CA VAL A 133 -29.02 -10.33 19.52
C VAL A 133 -30.25 -9.64 20.09
N GLY A 134 -30.15 -9.13 21.33
CA GLY A 134 -31.32 -8.66 22.06
C GLY A 134 -32.35 -9.80 22.25
N ASN A 135 -33.55 -9.60 21.69
CA ASN A 135 -34.64 -10.59 21.72
C ASN A 135 -34.71 -11.46 20.46
N GLU A 136 -33.87 -11.20 19.46
CA GLU A 136 -33.84 -11.94 18.20
C GLU A 136 -32.84 -13.10 18.27
N VAL A 137 -33.18 -14.20 17.59
CA VAL A 137 -32.33 -15.39 17.49
C VAL A 137 -32.11 -15.72 16.02
N PHE A 138 -30.85 -15.79 15.62
CA PHE A 138 -30.44 -16.08 14.25
C PHE A 138 -30.12 -17.57 14.09
N ASP A 139 -30.59 -18.15 12.98
CA ASP A 139 -30.35 -19.56 12.60
C ASP A 139 -28.91 -19.81 12.12
N TYR A 140 -28.21 -18.76 11.70
CA TYR A 140 -26.87 -18.85 11.11
C TYR A 140 -25.89 -17.94 11.82
N ALA A 141 -24.64 -18.38 11.92
CA ALA A 141 -23.58 -17.66 12.62
C ALA A 141 -22.40 -17.39 11.68
N VAL A 142 -21.83 -16.19 11.78
CA VAL A 142 -20.55 -15.83 11.15
C VAL A 142 -19.57 -15.50 12.26
N LEU A 143 -18.62 -16.39 12.52
CA LEU A 143 -17.58 -16.24 13.54
C LEU A 143 -16.33 -15.68 12.86
N ILE A 144 -15.87 -14.51 13.28
CA ILE A 144 -14.67 -13.86 12.73
C ILE A 144 -13.67 -13.61 13.86
N GLY A 145 -12.48 -14.18 13.72
CA GLY A 145 -11.44 -14.19 14.75
C GLY A 145 -11.39 -15.52 15.50
N GLU A 146 -10.42 -15.65 16.42
CA GLU A 146 -10.29 -16.84 17.25
C GLU A 146 -11.49 -16.94 18.19
N HIS A 147 -12.22 -18.05 18.12
CA HIS A 147 -13.45 -18.26 18.87
C HIS A 147 -13.57 -19.75 19.24
N PRO A 148 -13.98 -20.12 20.48
CA PRO A 148 -14.07 -21.53 20.90
C PRO A 148 -14.93 -22.40 19.97
N MET A 149 -16.00 -21.82 19.41
CA MET A 149 -16.85 -22.51 18.43
C MET A 149 -16.20 -22.68 17.04
N SER A 150 -15.23 -21.84 16.66
CA SER A 150 -14.44 -22.05 15.44
C SER A 150 -13.56 -23.31 15.57
N ALA A 151 -12.94 -23.50 16.74
CA ALA A 151 -12.18 -24.72 17.04
C ALA A 151 -13.06 -25.98 17.00
N ARG A 152 -14.31 -25.89 17.49
CA ARG A 152 -15.30 -26.98 17.34
C ARG A 152 -15.72 -27.22 15.89
N ASN A 153 -15.66 -26.21 15.04
CA ASN A 153 -15.81 -26.34 13.59
C ASN A 153 -14.53 -26.87 12.91
N GLY A 154 -13.50 -27.24 13.69
CA GLY A 154 -12.25 -27.85 13.23
C GLY A 154 -11.28 -26.87 12.60
N ILE A 155 -11.38 -25.57 12.89
CA ILE A 155 -10.45 -24.56 12.40
C ILE A 155 -9.93 -23.70 13.56
N THR A 156 -8.65 -23.38 13.52
CA THR A 156 -7.97 -22.50 14.49
C THR A 156 -6.91 -21.70 13.74
N SER A 157 -6.51 -20.56 14.29
CA SER A 157 -5.34 -19.82 13.80
C SER A 157 -4.00 -20.50 14.08
N GLN A 158 -3.99 -21.57 14.89
CA GLN A 158 -2.77 -22.34 15.17
C GLN A 158 -2.15 -22.90 13.87
N ASP A 159 -0.83 -22.80 13.77
CA ASP A 159 -0.02 -23.29 12.66
C ASP A 159 -0.33 -22.69 11.27
N LEU A 160 -1.07 -21.58 11.22
CA LEU A 160 -1.21 -20.83 9.98
C LEU A 160 0.14 -20.22 9.57
N PRO A 161 0.47 -20.22 8.27
CA PRO A 161 1.58 -19.44 7.76
C PRO A 161 1.43 -17.96 8.11
N GLU A 162 2.54 -17.21 8.12
CA GLU A 162 2.55 -15.75 8.30
C GLU A 162 1.54 -15.08 7.35
N GLU A 163 0.66 -14.23 7.89
CA GLU A 163 -0.45 -13.60 7.15
C GLU A 163 -1.43 -14.59 6.47
N GLY A 164 -1.49 -15.83 6.96
CA GLY A 164 -2.40 -16.85 6.50
C GLY A 164 -3.80 -16.71 7.10
N PHE A 165 -4.80 -17.20 6.37
CA PHE A 165 -6.16 -17.37 6.87
C PHE A 165 -6.70 -18.76 6.59
N LEU A 166 -7.74 -19.11 7.34
CA LEU A 166 -8.61 -20.24 7.06
C LEU A 166 -10.07 -19.80 7.21
N LEU A 167 -10.87 -20.07 6.18
CA LEU A 167 -12.30 -19.87 6.13
C LEU A 167 -13.00 -21.22 5.96
N LYS A 168 -14.06 -21.45 6.72
CA LYS A 168 -14.87 -22.66 6.58
C LYS A 168 -16.36 -22.36 6.73
N VAL A 169 -17.14 -22.76 5.73
CA VAL A 169 -18.60 -22.80 5.76
C VAL A 169 -19.02 -24.25 5.95
N SER A 170 -19.61 -24.57 7.10
CA SER A 170 -20.06 -25.92 7.44
C SER A 170 -21.29 -25.87 8.33
N GLY A 171 -22.29 -26.66 7.99
CA GLY A 171 -23.58 -26.62 8.68
C GLY A 171 -24.20 -25.23 8.62
N ASN A 172 -24.47 -24.63 9.78
CA ASN A 172 -25.04 -23.29 9.89
C ASN A 172 -24.01 -22.22 10.31
N VAL A 173 -22.71 -22.52 10.19
CA VAL A 173 -21.64 -21.63 10.65
C VAL A 173 -20.63 -21.35 9.54
N LEU A 174 -20.34 -20.06 9.36
CA LEU A 174 -19.13 -19.57 8.68
C LEU A 174 -18.12 -19.24 9.77
N SER A 175 -16.95 -19.87 9.75
CA SER A 175 -15.83 -19.56 10.64
C SER A 175 -14.68 -18.98 9.84
N ILE A 176 -14.15 -17.86 10.28
CA ILE A 176 -13.01 -17.16 9.69
C ILE A 176 -11.97 -16.96 10.78
N VAL A 177 -10.78 -17.55 10.59
CA VAL A 177 -9.63 -17.38 11.47
C VAL A 177 -8.43 -16.91 10.65
N GLY A 178 -7.57 -16.13 11.27
CA GLY A 178 -6.38 -15.58 10.64
C GLY A 178 -5.71 -14.57 11.55
N ASP A 179 -4.41 -14.40 11.38
CA ASP A 179 -3.61 -13.47 12.18
C ASP A 179 -3.47 -12.11 11.46
N HIS A 180 -3.27 -11.00 12.18
CA HIS A 180 -3.20 -9.65 11.62
C HIS A 180 -4.42 -9.33 10.73
N ASN A 181 -4.23 -8.77 9.53
CA ASN A 181 -5.30 -8.45 8.58
C ASN A 181 -5.90 -9.68 7.87
N SER A 182 -5.47 -10.90 8.20
CA SER A 182 -5.84 -12.10 7.43
C SER A 182 -7.35 -12.43 7.49
N ALA A 183 -8.04 -12.04 8.57
CA ALA A 183 -9.50 -12.11 8.62
C ALA A 183 -10.17 -11.24 7.54
N VAL A 184 -9.61 -10.06 7.25
CA VAL A 184 -10.08 -9.20 6.15
C VAL A 184 -9.82 -9.88 4.81
N TYR A 185 -8.64 -10.48 4.63
CA TYR A 185 -8.29 -11.19 3.40
C TYR A 185 -9.20 -12.40 3.13
N ALA A 186 -9.59 -13.12 4.18
CA ALA A 186 -10.56 -14.22 4.09
C ALA A 186 -11.96 -13.72 3.67
N VAL A 187 -12.42 -12.61 4.23
CA VAL A 187 -13.69 -11.98 3.83
C VAL A 187 -13.63 -11.53 2.37
N VAL A 188 -12.52 -10.94 1.94
CA VAL A 188 -12.32 -10.56 0.53
C VAL A 188 -12.35 -11.79 -0.37
N ASP A 189 -11.63 -12.87 -0.02
CA ASP A 189 -11.63 -14.12 -0.78
C ASP A 189 -13.06 -14.69 -0.95
N LEU A 190 -13.84 -14.66 0.13
CA LEU A 190 -15.23 -15.08 0.12
C LEU A 190 -16.05 -14.21 -0.83
N LEU A 191 -15.99 -12.89 -0.67
CA LEU A 191 -16.77 -11.95 -1.47
C LEU A 191 -16.43 -12.04 -2.97
N GLU A 192 -15.15 -12.22 -3.32
CA GLU A 192 -14.74 -12.35 -4.72
C GLU A 192 -15.33 -13.59 -5.40
N GLN A 193 -15.57 -14.67 -4.67
CA GLN A 193 -16.27 -15.86 -5.19
C GLN A 193 -17.72 -15.58 -5.56
N TYR A 194 -18.36 -14.59 -4.94
CA TYR A 194 -19.74 -14.18 -5.23
C TYR A 194 -19.83 -13.01 -6.22
N GLY A 195 -18.71 -12.60 -6.83
CA GLY A 195 -18.70 -11.60 -7.91
C GLY A 195 -18.44 -10.16 -7.46
N PHE A 196 -18.12 -9.93 -6.18
CA PHE A 196 -17.68 -8.61 -5.73
C PHE A 196 -16.29 -8.29 -6.29
N ARG A 197 -16.04 -7.05 -6.70
CA ARG A 197 -14.71 -6.60 -7.15
C ARG A 197 -14.38 -5.22 -6.62
N SER A 198 -13.10 -4.96 -6.43
CA SER A 198 -12.54 -3.62 -6.31
C SER A 198 -11.52 -3.45 -7.44
N LEU A 199 -11.76 -2.53 -8.37
CA LEU A 199 -10.95 -2.31 -9.57
C LEU A 199 -10.02 -1.10 -9.39
N TRP A 200 -10.52 -0.06 -8.74
CA TRP A 200 -9.78 1.12 -8.31
C TRP A 200 -10.43 1.71 -7.05
N PRO A 201 -9.76 2.62 -6.33
CA PRO A 201 -10.32 3.23 -5.13
C PRO A 201 -11.67 3.92 -5.37
N GLY A 202 -12.64 3.60 -4.51
CA GLY A 202 -13.91 4.34 -4.39
C GLY A 202 -15.10 3.59 -4.97
N GLU A 203 -16.28 4.21 -4.89
CA GLU A 203 -17.55 3.61 -5.34
C GLU A 203 -17.52 3.23 -6.81
N LEU A 204 -16.94 4.09 -7.66
CA LEU A 204 -16.84 3.88 -9.11
C LEU A 204 -16.06 2.61 -9.47
N GLY A 205 -15.07 2.24 -8.67
CA GLY A 205 -14.27 1.02 -8.87
C GLY A 205 -14.82 -0.19 -8.15
N THR A 206 -15.92 -0.06 -7.43
CA THR A 206 -16.50 -1.14 -6.64
C THR A 206 -17.65 -1.81 -7.39
N VAL A 207 -17.51 -3.10 -7.68
CA VAL A 207 -18.58 -3.92 -8.24
C VAL A 207 -19.29 -4.67 -7.11
N VAL A 208 -20.59 -4.43 -6.97
CA VAL A 208 -21.46 -5.12 -6.01
C VAL A 208 -22.56 -5.87 -6.76
N PRO A 209 -22.54 -7.21 -6.76
CA PRO A 209 -23.63 -8.01 -7.33
C PRO A 209 -24.93 -7.83 -6.53
N LYS A 210 -26.07 -7.96 -7.19
CA LYS A 210 -27.38 -7.97 -6.52
C LYS A 210 -27.72 -9.41 -6.12
N LEU A 211 -27.78 -9.66 -4.81
CA LEU A 211 -27.98 -10.97 -4.22
C LEU A 211 -29.20 -10.91 -3.29
N PRO A 212 -30.44 -11.00 -3.81
CA PRO A 212 -31.63 -11.02 -2.96
C PRO A 212 -31.62 -12.23 -2.02
N VAL A 213 -30.98 -13.33 -2.42
CA VAL A 213 -30.64 -14.45 -1.54
C VAL A 213 -29.13 -14.58 -1.53
N PHE A 214 -28.49 -14.19 -0.42
CA PHE A 214 -27.05 -14.33 -0.25
C PHE A 214 -26.76 -15.61 0.53
N ALA A 215 -26.58 -16.71 -0.21
CA ALA A 215 -26.33 -18.05 0.32
C ALA A 215 -24.89 -18.50 0.06
N LEU A 216 -24.18 -18.89 1.12
CA LEU A 216 -22.82 -19.41 1.03
C LEU A 216 -22.82 -20.92 0.86
N GLN A 217 -22.17 -21.41 -0.21
CA GLN A 217 -21.95 -22.85 -0.41
C GLN A 217 -20.96 -23.40 0.63
N PRO A 218 -21.15 -24.64 1.12
CA PRO A 218 -20.21 -25.27 2.04
C PRO A 218 -18.83 -25.45 1.39
N VAL A 219 -17.81 -24.89 2.02
CA VAL A 219 -16.45 -24.84 1.49
C VAL A 219 -15.46 -24.64 2.64
N GLN A 220 -14.24 -25.14 2.47
CA GLN A 220 -13.10 -24.76 3.29
C GLN A 220 -11.99 -24.20 2.39
N ILE A 221 -11.46 -23.05 2.76
CA ILE A 221 -10.44 -22.32 2.02
C ILE A 221 -9.34 -21.93 3.00
N SER A 222 -8.10 -22.12 2.60
CA SER A 222 -6.94 -21.53 3.27
C SER A 222 -6.05 -20.85 2.24
N ASP A 223 -5.41 -19.77 2.63
CA ASP A 223 -4.44 -19.09 1.77
C ASP A 223 -3.42 -18.35 2.63
N ALA A 224 -2.27 -18.03 2.05
CA ALA A 224 -1.24 -17.19 2.64
C ALA A 224 -0.48 -16.48 1.50
N PRO A 225 -0.02 -15.24 1.71
CA PRO A 225 0.62 -14.49 0.65
C PRO A 225 1.91 -15.17 0.17
N ALA A 226 2.11 -15.24 -1.15
CA ALA A 226 3.35 -15.76 -1.73
C ALA A 226 4.55 -14.81 -1.57
N LEU A 227 4.27 -13.53 -1.31
CA LEU A 227 5.26 -12.47 -1.10
C LEU A 227 4.98 -11.81 0.24
N ASN A 228 5.95 -11.76 1.15
CA ASN A 228 5.78 -11.15 2.48
C ASN A 228 5.72 -9.61 2.46
N GLN A 229 6.03 -8.99 1.31
CA GLN A 229 5.88 -7.56 1.07
C GLN A 229 5.23 -7.31 -0.28
N ARG A 230 4.09 -6.64 -0.24
CA ARG A 230 3.16 -6.37 -1.35
C ARG A 230 2.79 -4.88 -1.35
N TRP A 231 3.76 -4.03 -1.04
CA TRP A 231 3.57 -2.59 -0.93
C TRP A 231 3.62 -1.96 -2.31
N MET A 232 2.72 -1.02 -2.58
CA MET A 232 2.87 -0.11 -3.69
C MET A 232 3.24 1.26 -3.15
N ARG A 233 4.24 1.91 -3.76
CA ARG A 233 4.76 3.21 -3.30
C ARG A 233 3.68 4.27 -3.12
N SER A 234 2.60 4.20 -3.90
CA SER A 234 1.47 5.10 -3.77
C SER A 234 0.49 4.70 -2.67
N ALA A 235 0.41 3.44 -2.20
CA ALA A 235 -0.64 2.92 -1.31
C ALA A 235 -0.54 3.37 0.15
N ASP A 236 0.66 3.54 0.72
CA ASP A 236 0.88 3.55 2.18
C ASP A 236 1.21 4.91 2.82
N THR A 237 0.69 6.00 2.28
CA THR A 237 1.20 7.34 2.64
C THR A 237 0.31 8.12 3.60
N TYR A 238 -0.73 7.51 4.16
CA TYR A 238 -1.64 8.23 5.07
C TYR A 238 -1.08 8.27 6.49
N THR A 239 -0.47 9.39 6.87
CA THR A 239 -0.26 9.79 8.27
C THR A 239 -0.77 11.22 8.41
N PRO A 240 -1.93 11.45 9.07
CA PRO A 240 -2.57 12.77 9.09
C PRO A 240 -1.70 13.80 9.82
N ARG A 241 -1.46 14.96 9.18
CA ARG A 241 -0.81 16.15 9.79
C ARG A 241 -1.65 17.40 9.59
N ALA A 242 -1.44 18.41 10.45
CA ALA A 242 -2.13 19.71 10.34
C ALA A 242 -1.56 20.56 9.18
N TRP A 243 -2.45 21.24 8.45
CA TRP A 243 -2.11 22.02 7.26
C TRP A 243 -1.06 23.12 7.48
N ASN A 244 -0.15 23.26 6.51
CA ASN A 244 0.72 24.44 6.38
C ASN A 244 0.74 24.95 4.92
N LEU A 245 -0.22 25.81 4.57
CA LEU A 245 -0.37 26.42 3.24
C LEU A 245 0.46 27.71 3.12
N PRO A 246 1.30 27.87 2.09
CA PRO A 246 1.95 29.16 1.81
C PRO A 246 0.91 30.27 1.57
N PRO A 247 1.13 31.51 2.07
CA PRO A 247 0.18 32.62 1.97
C PRO A 247 -0.32 32.91 0.54
N ALA A 248 0.53 32.70 -0.47
CA ALA A 248 0.22 32.93 -1.88
C ALA A 248 -0.79 31.95 -2.51
N ARG A 249 -1.34 31.01 -1.73
CA ARG A 249 -2.27 29.97 -2.21
C ARG A 249 -3.51 29.78 -1.35
N GLN A 250 -3.69 30.67 -0.37
CA GLN A 250 -4.84 30.63 0.55
C GLN A 250 -6.13 31.14 -0.10
N ASP A 251 -6.05 31.72 -1.30
CA ASP A 251 -7.17 32.26 -2.08
C ASP A 251 -7.91 31.19 -2.92
N TRP A 252 -7.31 30.01 -3.12
CA TRP A 252 -7.88 28.96 -3.97
C TRP A 252 -8.78 27.95 -3.23
N PHE A 253 -8.65 27.85 -1.90
CA PHE A 253 -9.37 26.84 -1.11
C PHE A 253 -9.87 27.45 0.20
N THR A 254 -11.10 27.14 0.61
CA THR A 254 -11.57 27.50 1.95
C THR A 254 -11.05 26.52 3.01
N PRO A 255 -10.92 26.94 4.28
CA PRO A 255 -10.63 26.03 5.39
C PRO A 255 -11.58 24.83 5.48
N GLU A 256 -12.86 24.97 5.12
CA GLU A 256 -13.78 23.83 5.04
C GLU A 256 -13.44 22.87 3.89
N GLU A 257 -13.01 23.38 2.74
CA GLU A 257 -12.65 22.55 1.57
C GLU A 257 -11.38 21.71 1.79
N LEU A 258 -10.48 22.17 2.64
CA LEU A 258 -9.24 21.47 2.96
C LEU A 258 -9.50 20.27 3.90
N GLY A 259 -10.54 20.29 4.72
CA GLY A 259 -10.75 19.25 5.75
C GLY A 259 -9.64 19.27 6.82
N PRO A 260 -9.53 18.26 7.70
CA PRO A 260 -8.65 18.36 8.87
C PRO A 260 -7.18 17.96 8.67
N HIS A 261 -6.79 17.26 7.58
CA HIS A 261 -5.49 16.57 7.51
C HIS A 261 -4.80 16.57 6.13
N ASP A 262 -3.47 16.77 6.11
CA ASP A 262 -2.60 16.66 4.93
C ASP A 262 -1.88 15.30 4.82
N ASP A 263 -1.53 14.90 3.59
CA ASP A 263 -0.80 13.65 3.26
C ASP A 263 0.70 13.85 3.04
N PHE A 264 1.17 15.07 2.69
CA PHE A 264 2.56 15.30 2.27
C PHE A 264 3.00 16.77 2.32
N GLY A 265 2.39 17.60 3.16
CA GLY A 265 2.61 19.04 3.11
C GLY A 265 2.08 19.66 1.81
N ASP A 266 2.85 20.56 1.17
CA ASP A 266 2.42 21.35 0.01
C ASP A 266 2.34 20.56 -1.32
N ARG A 267 2.98 19.38 -1.41
CA ARG A 267 3.09 18.62 -2.68
C ARG A 267 1.75 18.15 -3.27
N PRO A 268 0.82 17.53 -2.52
CA PRO A 268 -0.47 17.14 -3.07
C PRO A 268 -1.29 18.35 -3.49
N LEU A 269 -1.22 19.45 -2.73
CA LEU A 269 -1.90 20.70 -3.06
C LEU A 269 -1.30 21.36 -4.30
N GLN A 270 0.03 21.31 -4.47
CA GLN A 270 0.69 21.71 -5.72
C GLN A 270 0.21 20.86 -6.89
N GLY A 271 0.10 19.55 -6.69
CA GLY A 271 -0.45 18.63 -7.70
C GLY A 271 -1.88 18.99 -8.07
N LEU A 272 -2.77 19.12 -7.09
CA LEU A 272 -4.16 19.52 -7.27
C LEU A 272 -4.27 20.90 -7.95
N TYR A 273 -3.47 21.87 -7.53
CA TYR A 273 -3.40 23.20 -8.14
C TYR A 273 -2.95 23.15 -9.60
N ASN A 274 -1.93 22.32 -9.91
CA ASN A 274 -1.44 22.13 -11.26
C ASN A 274 -2.48 21.43 -12.14
N LEU A 275 -3.23 20.48 -11.56
CA LEU A 275 -4.28 19.71 -12.22
C LEU A 275 -5.65 20.39 -12.20
N LYS A 276 -5.78 21.55 -11.55
CA LYS A 276 -7.05 22.29 -11.36
C LYS A 276 -8.15 21.45 -10.69
N PHE A 277 -7.77 20.63 -9.71
CA PHE A 277 -8.68 19.84 -8.88
C PHE A 277 -8.91 20.50 -7.52
N ALA A 278 -10.14 20.38 -6.99
CA ALA A 278 -10.48 20.82 -5.65
C ALA A 278 -10.02 19.81 -4.58
N PRO A 279 -9.69 20.22 -3.33
CA PRO A 279 -9.15 19.33 -2.30
C PRO A 279 -10.17 18.32 -1.79
N ARG A 280 -11.47 18.66 -1.87
CA ARG A 280 -12.58 17.71 -1.67
C ARG A 280 -12.46 16.44 -2.54
N HIS A 281 -11.80 16.50 -3.70
CA HIS A 281 -11.55 15.32 -4.52
C HIS A 281 -10.57 14.33 -3.88
N MET A 282 -9.76 14.75 -2.89
CA MET A 282 -8.89 13.86 -2.11
C MET A 282 -9.52 13.35 -0.81
N GLN A 283 -10.53 14.03 -0.25
CA GLN A 283 -11.17 13.63 1.01
C GLN A 283 -11.77 12.21 0.95
N HIS A 284 -12.35 11.84 -0.20
CA HIS A 284 -12.85 10.49 -0.44
C HIS A 284 -11.77 9.51 -0.89
N TRP A 285 -10.64 10.00 -1.39
CA TRP A 285 -9.62 9.18 -2.02
C TRP A 285 -8.81 8.37 -1.02
N ALA A 286 -8.42 8.95 0.12
CA ALA A 286 -7.58 8.27 1.10
C ALA A 286 -8.27 7.07 1.78
N PRO A 287 -9.50 7.19 2.33
CA PRO A 287 -10.23 6.04 2.87
C PRO A 287 -10.50 4.97 1.79
N ALA A 288 -10.95 5.41 0.61
CA ALA A 288 -11.22 4.51 -0.51
C ALA A 288 -9.98 3.72 -0.96
N LYS A 289 -8.81 4.34 -0.87
CA LYS A 289 -7.53 3.73 -1.21
C LYS A 289 -7.05 2.75 -0.14
N ALA A 290 -7.30 3.02 1.14
CA ALA A 290 -7.02 2.08 2.21
C ALA A 290 -7.85 0.80 2.03
N ASP A 291 -9.15 0.95 1.77
CA ASP A 291 -10.06 -0.18 1.51
C ASP A 291 -9.65 -0.97 0.27
N TRP A 292 -9.31 -0.27 -0.82
CA TRP A 292 -8.81 -0.87 -2.05
C TRP A 292 -7.48 -1.63 -1.83
N SER A 293 -6.57 -1.06 -1.04
CA SER A 293 -5.28 -1.71 -0.73
C SER A 293 -5.49 -2.99 0.08
N LEU A 294 -6.39 -2.96 1.07
CA LEU A 294 -6.78 -4.15 1.83
C LEU A 294 -7.47 -5.19 0.95
N TRP A 295 -8.36 -4.76 0.03
CA TRP A 295 -9.01 -5.64 -0.94
C TRP A 295 -7.98 -6.39 -1.79
N HIS A 296 -6.97 -5.70 -2.29
CA HIS A 296 -5.89 -6.32 -3.06
C HIS A 296 -4.80 -6.99 -2.21
N ARG A 297 -5.05 -7.14 -0.90
CA ARG A 297 -4.13 -7.76 0.07
C ARG A 297 -2.73 -7.14 0.04
N LEU A 298 -2.65 -5.85 -0.26
CA LEU A 298 -1.40 -5.09 -0.23
C LEU A 298 -0.93 -4.94 1.23
N GLY A 299 0.34 -4.62 1.38
CA GLY A 299 1.00 -4.53 2.69
C GLY A 299 1.92 -5.71 2.94
N GLY A 300 2.04 -6.13 4.19
CA GLY A 300 2.96 -7.17 4.62
C GLY A 300 3.42 -6.96 6.05
N THR A 301 3.56 -8.04 6.80
CA THR A 301 4.11 -8.05 8.16
C THR A 301 5.62 -7.77 8.17
N ARG A 302 6.30 -8.10 7.06
CA ARG A 302 7.73 -7.82 6.90
C ARG A 302 7.96 -6.50 6.20
N LEU A 303 8.60 -5.58 6.92
CA LEU A 303 8.94 -4.27 6.40
C LEU A 303 10.36 -4.22 5.84
N VAL A 304 10.51 -4.47 4.54
CA VAL A 304 11.75 -4.23 3.79
C VAL A 304 11.76 -2.76 3.34
N ARG A 305 12.39 -1.90 4.16
CA ARG A 305 12.58 -0.48 3.80
C ARG A 305 13.77 -0.31 2.87
N ALA A 306 13.49 -0.15 1.57
CA ALA A 306 14.48 0.25 0.57
C ALA A 306 14.41 1.78 0.38
N GLY A 307 15.27 2.52 1.09
CA GLY A 307 15.42 3.96 0.94
C GLY A 307 16.87 4.40 1.10
N HIS A 308 17.16 5.67 0.79
CA HIS A 308 18.49 6.27 0.89
C HIS A 308 19.07 6.08 2.29
N SER A 309 20.14 5.29 2.38
CA SER A 309 20.62 4.71 3.64
C SER A 309 21.93 5.30 4.15
N PHE A 310 22.61 6.09 3.31
CA PHE A 310 23.93 6.64 3.58
C PHE A 310 23.91 8.10 4.06
N LYS A 311 22.76 8.58 4.55
CA LYS A 311 22.59 9.95 5.06
C LYS A 311 23.56 10.37 6.17
N TYR A 312 24.14 9.39 6.86
CA TYR A 312 25.06 9.57 7.97
C TYR A 312 26.53 9.71 7.54
N VAL A 313 26.90 9.29 6.32
CA VAL A 313 28.31 9.09 5.93
C VAL A 313 29.12 10.38 5.94
N TRP A 314 28.52 11.52 5.58
CA TRP A 314 29.19 12.82 5.67
C TRP A 314 29.53 13.18 7.12
N ALA A 315 28.58 12.99 8.04
CA ALA A 315 28.81 13.31 9.44
C ALA A 315 29.87 12.40 10.07
N LYS A 316 29.93 11.12 9.65
CA LYS A 316 30.87 10.13 10.18
C LYS A 316 32.28 10.26 9.59
N TYR A 317 32.39 10.44 8.28
CA TYR A 317 33.67 10.34 7.56
C TYR A 317 34.14 11.66 6.94
N GLY A 318 33.30 12.70 6.87
CA GLY A 318 33.55 13.95 6.14
C GLY A 318 34.70 14.81 6.64
N GLN A 319 35.20 14.58 7.86
CA GLN A 319 36.35 15.32 8.41
C GLN A 319 37.69 14.66 8.07
N GLU A 320 37.75 13.33 8.13
CA GLU A 320 39.01 12.57 8.04
C GLU A 320 39.21 11.91 6.67
N HIS A 321 38.13 11.60 5.97
CA HIS A 321 38.14 10.82 4.73
C HIS A 321 37.42 11.55 3.60
N LEU A 322 37.92 12.73 3.22
CA LEU A 322 37.34 13.45 2.09
C LEU A 322 37.40 12.64 0.79
N ASP A 323 38.40 11.77 0.63
CA ASP A 323 38.57 10.83 -0.47
C ASP A 323 37.47 9.76 -0.57
N TYR A 324 36.63 9.62 0.46
CA TYR A 324 35.46 8.72 0.43
C TYR A 324 34.29 9.27 -0.38
N PHE A 325 34.28 10.57 -0.68
CA PHE A 325 33.16 11.24 -1.34
C PHE A 325 33.50 11.59 -2.79
N ALA A 326 32.54 11.58 -3.70
CA ALA A 326 32.79 11.81 -5.13
C ALA A 326 33.46 13.16 -5.40
N LEU A 327 34.38 13.19 -6.36
CA LEU A 327 35.04 14.41 -6.83
C LEU A 327 34.05 15.26 -7.64
N LEU A 328 33.86 16.51 -7.23
CA LEU A 328 33.03 17.47 -7.95
C LEU A 328 33.81 18.10 -9.10
N LYS A 329 33.09 18.70 -10.06
CA LYS A 329 33.68 19.36 -11.24
C LYS A 329 34.73 20.43 -10.89
N ASN A 330 34.58 21.09 -9.74
CA ASN A 330 35.53 22.09 -9.23
C ASN A 330 36.74 21.51 -8.50
N GLY A 331 36.94 20.19 -8.53
CA GLY A 331 38.04 19.49 -7.85
C GLY A 331 37.85 19.31 -6.35
N THR A 332 36.71 19.73 -5.77
CA THR A 332 36.44 19.58 -4.33
C THR A 332 35.57 18.36 -4.04
N ARG A 333 35.50 17.97 -2.75
CA ARG A 333 34.66 16.86 -2.26
C ARG A 333 33.82 17.36 -1.10
N HIS A 334 32.52 17.52 -1.31
CA HIS A 334 31.57 17.96 -0.29
C HIS A 334 30.12 17.64 -0.71
N PRO A 335 29.14 17.70 0.20
CA PRO A 335 27.73 17.53 -0.15
C PRO A 335 27.23 18.58 -1.15
N LEU A 336 26.29 18.19 -2.01
CA LEU A 336 25.60 19.09 -2.93
C LEU A 336 24.07 18.96 -2.77
N PRO A 337 23.37 20.05 -2.42
CA PRO A 337 23.91 21.32 -1.94
C PRO A 337 24.62 21.17 -0.57
N LYS A 338 25.55 22.08 -0.23
CA LYS A 338 26.30 22.03 1.04
C LYS A 338 25.41 22.00 2.29
N ALA A 339 24.24 22.64 2.21
CA ALA A 339 23.24 22.64 3.28
C ALA A 339 22.51 21.29 3.47
N LYS A 340 22.76 20.29 2.61
CA LYS A 340 22.13 18.96 2.66
C LYS A 340 23.21 17.87 2.73
N PRO A 341 23.85 17.68 3.90
CA PRO A 341 24.91 16.69 4.08
C PRO A 341 24.46 15.25 3.82
N ASP A 342 23.16 14.98 3.94
CA ASP A 342 22.56 13.68 3.70
C ASP A 342 22.51 13.27 2.22
N ARG A 343 22.84 14.19 1.29
CA ARG A 343 22.87 13.98 -0.18
C ARG A 343 24.27 13.77 -0.76
N VAL A 344 25.29 13.69 0.09
CA VAL A 344 26.67 13.50 -0.38
C VAL A 344 26.79 12.23 -1.22
N GLN A 345 27.57 12.32 -2.29
CA GLN A 345 27.86 11.19 -3.16
C GLN A 345 29.14 10.50 -2.71
N LEU A 346 29.16 9.17 -2.76
CA LEU A 346 30.32 8.35 -2.40
C LEU A 346 31.23 8.12 -3.62
N CYS A 347 32.53 7.95 -3.36
CA CYS A 347 33.53 7.62 -4.36
C CYS A 347 33.65 6.09 -4.49
N PHE A 348 32.82 5.45 -5.31
CA PHE A 348 32.80 3.98 -5.43
C PHE A 348 34.07 3.36 -6.04
N SER A 349 34.94 4.16 -6.65
CA SER A 349 36.26 3.71 -7.09
C SER A 349 37.28 3.60 -5.95
N ASN A 350 36.97 4.12 -4.75
CA ASN A 350 37.81 3.98 -3.58
C ASN A 350 37.38 2.71 -2.79
N PRO A 351 38.18 1.62 -2.79
CA PRO A 351 37.81 0.38 -2.13
C PRO A 351 37.62 0.53 -0.61
N ALA A 352 38.29 1.48 0.03
CA ALA A 352 38.13 1.75 1.47
C ALA A 352 36.70 2.21 1.83
N VAL A 353 36.00 2.86 0.89
CA VAL A 353 34.59 3.24 1.06
C VAL A 353 33.70 2.00 1.15
N ILE A 354 33.96 1.01 0.30
CA ILE A 354 33.19 -0.23 0.26
C ILE A 354 33.34 -0.95 1.60
N GLU A 355 34.58 -1.07 2.10
CA GLU A 355 34.87 -1.70 3.39
C GLU A 355 34.22 -0.95 4.57
N ALA A 356 34.39 0.37 4.63
CA ALA A 356 33.83 1.19 5.70
C ALA A 356 32.29 1.11 5.75
N VAL A 357 31.63 1.25 4.60
CA VAL A 357 30.18 1.14 4.51
C VAL A 357 29.73 -0.28 4.85
N ALA A 358 30.37 -1.32 4.32
CA ALA A 358 30.01 -2.72 4.62
C ALA A 358 30.08 -3.02 6.12
N ASN A 359 31.14 -2.57 6.79
CA ASN A 359 31.29 -2.72 8.24
C ASN A 359 30.15 -2.03 9.00
N ASP A 360 29.79 -0.79 8.62
CA ASP A 360 28.66 -0.08 9.21
C ASP A 360 27.33 -0.84 9.03
N ARG A 361 27.12 -1.46 7.87
CA ARG A 361 25.89 -2.22 7.59
C ARG A 361 25.85 -3.54 8.37
N ILE A 362 26.99 -4.23 8.48
CA ILE A 362 27.13 -5.46 9.26
C ILE A 362 26.87 -5.20 10.74
N GLU A 363 27.36 -4.08 11.28
CA GLU A 363 27.10 -3.68 12.66
C GLU A 363 25.60 -3.45 12.92
N LEU A 364 24.91 -2.79 12.00
CA LEU A 364 23.45 -2.62 12.07
C LEU A 364 22.69 -3.95 12.02
N LEU A 365 23.15 -4.92 11.24
CA LEU A 365 22.56 -6.27 11.23
C LEU A 365 22.82 -6.99 12.56
N ARG A 366 24.05 -6.90 13.10
CA ARG A 366 24.42 -7.47 14.40
C ARG A 366 23.64 -6.86 15.56
N SER A 367 23.16 -5.62 15.42
CA SER A 367 22.29 -4.98 16.42
C SER A 367 20.84 -5.50 16.41
N GLY A 368 20.53 -6.53 15.61
CA GLY A 368 19.21 -7.14 15.53
C GLY A 368 18.27 -6.53 14.48
N ARG A 369 18.77 -5.66 13.58
CA ARG A 369 17.94 -5.18 12.46
C ARG A 369 17.72 -6.31 11.45
N PRO A 370 16.47 -6.57 11.01
CA PRO A 370 16.18 -7.66 10.09
C PRO A 370 16.60 -7.38 8.64
N VAL A 371 16.70 -6.10 8.27
CA VAL A 371 17.06 -5.64 6.92
C VAL A 371 17.85 -4.34 7.03
N VAL A 372 18.87 -4.19 6.19
CA VAL A 372 19.64 -2.96 6.03
C VAL A 372 19.74 -2.61 4.55
N SER A 373 19.35 -1.39 4.19
CA SER A 373 19.43 -0.88 2.82
C SER A 373 20.89 -0.55 2.45
N LEU A 374 21.24 -0.84 1.20
CA LEU A 374 22.49 -0.40 0.54
C LEU A 374 22.24 0.72 -0.47
N SER A 375 21.04 1.28 -0.50
CA SER A 375 20.71 2.33 -1.45
C SER A 375 21.49 3.61 -1.12
N PRO A 376 22.22 4.17 -2.09
CA PRO A 376 23.03 5.38 -1.90
C PRO A 376 22.14 6.59 -1.63
N SER A 377 22.75 7.71 -1.25
CA SER A 377 22.02 8.98 -1.10
C SER A 377 21.46 9.47 -2.44
N ASP A 378 20.29 10.13 -2.38
CA ASP A 378 19.76 10.89 -3.51
C ASP A 378 20.86 11.83 -4.02
N GLY A 379 21.23 11.66 -5.29
CA GLY A 379 22.17 12.54 -6.00
C GLY A 379 21.82 14.00 -5.78
N GLY A 380 22.80 14.82 -5.44
CA GLY A 380 22.73 16.24 -5.71
C GLY A 380 22.99 16.44 -7.19
N SER A 381 21.96 16.80 -7.96
CA SER A 381 22.14 17.43 -9.27
C SER A 381 22.79 18.79 -9.10
#